data_AF-A0A2I3EFY6-F1
#
_entry.id   AF-A0A2I3EFY6-F1
#
_cell.length_a   1.000
_cell.length_b   1.000
_cell.length_c   1.000
_cell.angle_alpha   90.00
_cell.angle_beta   90.00
_cell.angle_gamma   90.00
#
_symmetry.space_group_name_H-M   'P 1'
#
loop_
_entity.id
_entity.type
_entity.pdbx_description
1 polymer ?
#
loop_
_entity_poly.entity_id
_entity_poly.type
_entity_poly.pdbx_seq_one_letter_code
_entity_poly.pdbx_strand_id
1 'polypeptide(L)'
;MHLVLSTFPHVNGRAALTDVVVIGLGNSFRRDDGVGLAVTKCIGEHAVPSMRVVTGTGEPTAILDAWKGAARAVVVDAATGDDLMPGRVRRWSLHDFDVTPTVSSHSLGLARTCALGEALDQLPGELVVFTVDVADTGYGFGLTPAVAAAVPKVVDAILGELDH
;
A
#
# COMPACT_ATOMS: atom_id res chain seq x y z
N MET A 1 -13.75 -39.27 19.73
CA MET A 1 -13.33 -37.86 19.75
C MET A 1 -12.01 -37.80 18.98
N HIS A 2 -12.07 -37.50 17.69
CA HIS A 2 -10.91 -37.47 16.79
C HIS A 2 -10.23 -36.10 16.95
N LEU A 3 -9.00 -36.07 17.46
CA LEU A 3 -8.12 -34.91 17.35
C LEU A 3 -6.93 -35.35 16.48
N VAL A 4 -7.00 -35.02 15.20
CA VAL A 4 -5.92 -35.26 14.25
C VAL A 4 -5.00 -34.06 14.31
N LEU A 5 -3.78 -34.27 14.80
CA LEU A 5 -2.65 -33.38 14.61
C LEU A 5 -2.33 -33.37 13.10
N SER A 6 -2.61 -32.25 12.43
CA SER A 6 -2.08 -31.99 11.09
C SER A 6 -1.02 -30.91 11.19
N THR A 7 0.21 -31.40 11.19
CA THR A 7 1.47 -30.69 10.97
C THR A 7 1.37 -29.92 9.66
N PHE A 8 1.53 -28.60 9.70
CA PHE A 8 1.72 -27.81 8.47
C PHE A 8 3.07 -28.19 7.84
N PRO A 9 3.13 -28.36 6.50
CA PRO A 9 4.32 -28.87 5.85
C PRO A 9 5.47 -27.86 5.93
N HIS A 10 6.62 -28.37 6.35
CA HIS A 10 7.91 -27.73 6.19
C HIS A 10 8.25 -27.74 4.69
N VAL A 11 8.03 -26.62 4.00
CA VAL A 11 8.46 -26.47 2.60
C VAL A 11 9.90 -25.95 2.61
N ASN A 12 10.84 -26.88 2.51
CA ASN A 12 12.23 -26.57 2.19
C ASN A 12 12.36 -26.56 0.67
N GLY A 13 12.20 -25.38 0.08
CA GLY A 13 12.40 -25.14 -1.35
C GLY A 13 12.76 -23.68 -1.52
N ARG A 14 13.98 -23.39 -2.00
CA ARG A 14 14.34 -22.07 -2.53
C ARG A 14 13.50 -21.82 -3.78
N ALA A 15 12.25 -21.40 -3.59
CA ALA A 15 11.47 -20.70 -4.60
C ALA A 15 11.97 -19.26 -4.63
N ALA A 16 12.05 -18.66 -5.82
CA ALA A 16 12.50 -17.28 -5.99
C ALA A 16 11.73 -16.34 -5.04
N LEU A 17 12.50 -15.52 -4.30
CA LEU A 17 12.02 -14.58 -3.30
C LEU A 17 11.29 -13.41 -3.98
N THR A 18 9.99 -13.54 -4.25
CA THR A 18 9.15 -12.38 -4.59
C THR A 18 7.76 -12.53 -3.97
N ASP A 19 7.69 -12.60 -2.63
CA ASP A 19 6.41 -12.42 -1.91
C ASP A 19 6.20 -10.90 -1.77
N VAL A 20 5.48 -10.33 -2.75
CA VAL A 20 5.20 -8.89 -2.79
C VAL A 20 3.82 -8.63 -2.21
N VAL A 21 3.71 -7.62 -1.34
CA VAL A 21 2.40 -7.15 -0.87
C VAL A 21 2.10 -5.76 -1.42
N VAL A 22 0.89 -5.56 -1.92
CA VAL A 22 0.34 -4.25 -2.29
C VAL A 22 -0.73 -3.88 -1.27
N ILE A 23 -0.54 -2.75 -0.58
CA ILE A 23 -1.40 -2.28 0.52
C ILE A 23 -2.05 -0.96 0.10
N GLY A 24 -3.37 -0.98 -0.10
CA GLY A 24 -4.17 0.20 -0.41
C GLY A 24 -4.73 0.82 0.85
N LEU A 25 -4.33 2.04 1.14
CA LEU A 25 -4.85 2.82 2.26
C LEU A 25 -5.94 3.77 1.78
N GLY A 26 -6.93 4.01 2.64
CA GLY A 26 -7.93 5.04 2.38
C GLY A 26 -9.29 4.81 3.01
N ASN A 27 -10.20 5.73 2.68
CA ASN A 27 -11.57 5.72 3.14
C ASN A 27 -12.56 5.93 1.98
N SER A 28 -13.33 4.87 1.67
CA SER A 28 -14.32 4.90 0.57
C SER A 28 -15.48 5.88 0.78
N PHE A 29 -15.67 6.38 2.01
CA PHE A 29 -16.67 7.39 2.35
C PHE A 29 -16.17 8.83 2.21
N ARG A 30 -14.91 9.03 1.78
CA ARG A 30 -14.24 10.33 1.70
C ARG A 30 -13.66 10.64 0.31
N ARG A 31 -14.45 10.38 -0.74
CA ARG A 31 -14.11 10.69 -2.14
C ARG A 31 -12.70 10.26 -2.53
N ASP A 32 -11.79 11.20 -2.81
CA ASP A 32 -10.44 10.92 -3.30
C ASP A 32 -9.57 10.18 -2.28
N ASP A 33 -9.93 10.22 -1.00
CA ASP A 33 -9.29 9.41 0.05
C ASP A 33 -9.48 7.90 -0.18
N GLY A 34 -10.42 7.51 -1.07
CA GLY A 34 -10.61 6.13 -1.49
C GLY A 34 -9.65 5.67 -2.60
N VAL A 35 -8.69 6.50 -3.04
CA VAL A 35 -7.83 6.19 -4.19
C VAL A 35 -6.98 4.92 -3.99
N GLY A 36 -6.41 4.72 -2.79
CA GLY A 36 -5.61 3.51 -2.52
C GLY A 36 -6.48 2.25 -2.62
N LEU A 37 -7.73 2.30 -2.14
CA LEU A 37 -8.70 1.21 -2.27
C LEU A 37 -9.03 0.92 -3.75
N ALA A 38 -9.24 1.97 -4.55
CA ALA A 38 -9.53 1.84 -5.97
C ALA A 38 -8.35 1.21 -6.75
N VAL A 39 -7.12 1.63 -6.45
CA VAL A 39 -5.90 1.07 -7.04
C VAL A 39 -5.77 -0.41 -6.69
N THR A 40 -5.87 -0.78 -5.42
CA THR A 40 -5.79 -2.20 -5.01
C THR A 40 -6.88 -3.06 -5.60
N LYS A 41 -8.10 -2.53 -5.77
CA LYS A 41 -9.17 -3.25 -6.43
C LYS A 41 -8.79 -3.60 -7.88
N CYS A 42 -8.23 -2.63 -8.62
CA CYS A 42 -7.79 -2.84 -9.99
C CYS A 42 -6.58 -3.79 -10.07
N ILE A 43 -5.62 -3.68 -9.15
CA ILE A 43 -4.48 -4.59 -9.07
C ILE A 43 -4.93 -6.03 -8.76
N GLY A 44 -5.93 -6.21 -7.89
CA GLY A 44 -6.48 -7.53 -7.58
C GLY A 44 -7.15 -8.21 -8.77
N GLU A 45 -7.52 -7.47 -9.82
CA GLU A 45 -8.02 -8.03 -11.08
C GLU A 45 -6.88 -8.58 -11.96
N HIS A 46 -5.61 -8.25 -11.66
CA HIS A 46 -4.44 -8.78 -12.34
C HIS A 46 -3.93 -10.05 -11.63
N ALA A 47 -3.82 -11.15 -12.39
CA ALA A 47 -3.31 -12.42 -11.88
C ALA A 47 -1.77 -12.43 -11.85
N VAL A 48 -1.17 -11.74 -10.87
CA VAL A 48 0.29 -11.76 -10.65
C VAL A 48 0.65 -12.86 -9.65
N PRO A 49 1.45 -13.88 -10.05
CA PRO A 49 1.92 -14.90 -9.11
C PRO A 49 2.68 -14.27 -7.93
N SER A 50 2.46 -14.80 -6.72
CA SER A 50 3.18 -14.40 -5.51
C SER A 50 2.94 -12.94 -5.06
N MET A 51 1.90 -12.28 -5.56
CA MET A 51 1.46 -10.97 -5.09
C MET A 51 0.25 -11.11 -4.16
N ARG A 52 0.30 -10.46 -2.99
CA ARG A 52 -0.83 -10.31 -2.08
C ARG A 52 -1.36 -8.88 -2.15
N VAL A 53 -2.68 -8.71 -2.17
CA VAL A 53 -3.31 -7.40 -2.14
C VAL A 53 -4.09 -7.25 -0.84
N VAL A 54 -3.86 -6.15 -0.12
CA VAL A 54 -4.47 -5.84 1.17
C VAL A 54 -5.05 -4.43 1.10
N THR A 55 -6.22 -4.22 1.70
CA THR A 55 -6.84 -2.90 1.83
C THR A 55 -7.04 -2.56 3.29
N GLY A 56 -6.78 -1.31 3.69
CA GLY A 56 -6.90 -0.92 5.09
C GLY A 56 -7.09 0.57 5.33
N THR A 57 -7.40 0.91 6.58
CA THR A 57 -7.62 2.29 7.05
C THR A 57 -6.36 2.95 7.59
N GLY A 58 -5.18 2.39 7.35
CA GLY A 58 -3.90 2.95 7.79
C GLY A 58 -3.55 2.68 9.27
N GLU A 59 -4.16 1.67 9.92
CA GLU A 59 -3.78 1.27 11.28
C GLU A 59 -2.35 0.66 11.27
N PRO A 60 -1.42 1.15 12.12
CA PRO A 60 -0.03 0.70 12.07
C PRO A 60 0.18 -0.81 12.24
N THR A 61 -0.49 -1.42 13.21
CA THR A 61 -0.43 -2.87 13.48
C THR A 61 -0.94 -3.69 12.30
N ALA A 62 -2.06 -3.28 11.68
CA ALA A 62 -2.58 -3.95 10.49
C ALA A 62 -1.63 -3.84 9.29
N ILE A 63 -0.96 -2.69 9.11
CA ILE A 63 0.05 -2.51 8.05
C ILE A 63 1.26 -3.41 8.31
N LEU A 64 1.76 -3.44 9.56
CA LEU A 64 2.89 -4.30 9.95
C LEU A 64 2.59 -5.78 9.69
N ASP A 65 1.42 -6.24 10.10
CA ASP A 65 0.99 -7.62 9.87
C ASP A 65 0.86 -7.93 8.38
N ALA A 66 0.41 -6.97 7.57
CA ALA A 66 0.22 -7.15 6.13
C ALA A 66 1.53 -7.38 5.36
N TRP A 67 2.60 -6.64 5.69
CA TRP A 67 3.90 -6.75 5.02
C TRP A 67 4.92 -7.65 5.72
N LYS A 68 4.54 -8.26 6.84
CA LYS A 68 5.44 -9.11 7.61
C LYS A 68 5.99 -10.24 6.76
N GLY A 69 7.32 -10.32 6.67
CA GLY A 69 8.03 -11.35 5.89
C GLY A 69 7.97 -11.14 4.37
N ALA A 70 7.39 -10.04 3.89
CA ALA A 70 7.39 -9.70 2.47
C ALA A 70 8.78 -9.24 2.03
N ALA A 71 9.20 -9.68 0.84
CA ALA A 71 10.43 -9.19 0.22
C ALA A 71 10.29 -7.71 -0.18
N ARG A 72 9.10 -7.35 -0.66
CA ARG A 72 8.74 -5.99 -1.07
C ARG A 72 7.32 -5.66 -0.62
N ALA A 73 7.12 -4.45 -0.12
CA ALA A 73 5.81 -3.89 0.16
C ALA A 73 5.61 -2.62 -0.67
N VAL A 74 4.43 -2.50 -1.28
CA VAL A 74 4.02 -1.34 -2.04
C VAL A 74 2.78 -0.77 -1.40
N VAL A 75 2.87 0.44 -0.84
CA VAL A 75 1.75 1.13 -0.20
C VAL A 75 1.20 2.18 -1.14
N VAL A 76 -0.13 2.30 -1.23
CA VAL A 76 -0.80 3.32 -2.03
C VAL A 76 -1.73 4.14 -1.14
N ASP A 77 -1.57 5.46 -1.15
CA ASP A 77 -2.34 6.37 -0.30
C ASP A 77 -2.73 7.66 -1.03
N ALA A 78 -3.75 8.34 -0.52
CA ALA A 78 -4.08 9.71 -0.90
C ALA A 78 -3.04 10.67 -0.30
N ALA A 79 -2.62 11.70 -1.04
CA ALA A 79 -1.84 12.80 -0.51
C ALA A 79 -2.70 14.05 -0.34
N THR A 80 -2.64 14.64 0.86
CA THR A 80 -3.21 15.96 1.18
C THR A 80 -2.10 16.93 1.54
N GLY A 81 -2.34 18.24 1.41
CA GLY A 81 -1.36 19.28 1.70
C GLY A 81 -1.58 20.52 0.84
N ASP A 82 -0.62 21.44 0.92
CA ASP A 82 -0.53 22.62 0.06
C ASP A 82 0.15 22.26 -1.27
N ASP A 83 -0.09 23.04 -2.33
CA ASP A 83 0.46 22.85 -3.68
C ASP A 83 0.17 21.49 -4.35
N LEU A 84 -0.97 20.87 -4.03
CA LEU A 84 -1.42 19.66 -4.70
C LEU A 84 -1.82 19.92 -6.16
N MET A 85 -1.47 18.98 -7.03
CA MET A 85 -1.98 18.93 -8.39
C MET A 85 -2.83 17.66 -8.55
N PRO A 86 -4.18 17.76 -8.48
CA PRO A 86 -5.04 16.58 -8.44
C PRO A 86 -4.71 15.53 -9.51
N GLY A 87 -4.55 14.28 -9.07
CA GLY A 87 -4.17 13.16 -9.93
C GLY A 87 -2.67 13.05 -10.25
N ARG A 88 -1.82 13.94 -9.70
CA ARG A 88 -0.37 13.78 -9.72
C ARG A 88 0.01 12.59 -8.86
N VAL A 89 0.74 11.66 -9.45
CA VAL A 89 1.30 10.48 -8.78
C VAL A 89 2.72 10.81 -8.32
N ARG A 90 3.04 10.44 -7.08
CA ARG A 90 4.38 10.57 -6.50
C ARG A 90 4.82 9.20 -5.98
N ARG A 91 6.11 8.90 -6.14
CA ARG A 91 6.76 7.69 -5.64
C ARG A 91 7.74 8.10 -4.55
N TRP A 92 7.74 7.34 -3.47
CA TRP A 92 8.61 7.54 -2.31
C TRP A 92 9.24 6.22 -1.91
N SER A 93 10.48 6.28 -1.47
CA SER A 93 11.19 5.21 -0.76
C SER A 93 11.19 5.49 0.73
N LEU A 94 11.53 4.49 1.56
CA LEU A 94 11.70 4.67 3.01
C LEU A 94 12.59 5.88 3.37
N HIS A 95 13.65 6.11 2.61
CA HIS A 95 14.59 7.21 2.86
C HIS A 95 13.99 8.60 2.60
N ASP A 96 12.92 8.69 1.80
CA ASP A 96 12.28 9.96 1.47
C ASP A 96 11.31 10.41 2.59
N PHE A 97 10.85 9.50 3.45
CA PHE A 97 9.90 9.80 4.53
C PHE A 97 10.52 10.55 5.71
N ASP A 98 11.85 10.52 5.86
CA ASP A 98 12.56 11.23 6.93
C ASP A 98 12.58 12.76 6.69
N VAL A 99 12.15 13.22 5.52
CA VAL A 99 12.41 14.58 5.02
C VAL A 99 11.14 15.44 4.84
N THR A 100 9.92 14.87 4.83
CA THR A 100 8.72 15.65 4.47
C THR A 100 7.54 15.52 5.47
N PRO A 101 7.01 16.63 6.01
CA PRO A 101 5.88 16.62 6.95
C PRO A 101 4.49 16.63 6.27
N THR A 102 4.41 16.65 4.94
CA THR A 102 3.16 16.87 4.20
C THR A 102 2.66 15.59 3.55
N VAL A 103 2.02 14.75 4.36
CA VAL A 103 1.45 13.50 3.87
C VAL A 103 0.17 13.21 4.68
N SER A 104 -0.86 12.65 4.04
CA SER A 104 -2.24 12.51 4.54
C SER A 104 -2.37 11.92 5.95
N SER A 105 -3.60 11.97 6.51
CA SER A 105 -3.90 11.40 7.83
C SER A 105 -3.48 9.92 7.94
N HIS A 106 -3.54 9.17 6.85
CA HIS A 106 -3.09 7.77 6.77
C HIS A 106 -1.57 7.64 6.61
N SER A 107 -0.94 8.60 5.96
CA SER A 107 0.50 8.66 5.74
C SER A 107 1.28 9.04 7.01
N LEU A 108 0.66 9.84 7.90
CA LEU A 108 1.13 10.00 9.29
C LEU A 108 1.11 8.66 10.04
N GLY A 109 0.11 7.82 9.75
CA GLY A 109 0.05 6.43 10.19
C GLY A 109 1.22 5.61 9.64
N LEU A 110 1.56 5.76 8.37
CA LEU A 110 2.64 5.03 7.72
C LEU A 110 4.03 5.40 8.27
N ALA A 111 4.33 6.67 8.52
CA ALA A 111 5.60 7.07 9.14
C ALA A 111 5.77 6.45 10.54
N ARG A 112 4.70 6.48 11.37
CA ARG A 112 4.67 5.80 12.68
C ARG A 112 4.81 4.29 12.56
N THR A 113 4.22 3.71 11.51
CA THR A 113 4.33 2.28 11.20
C THR A 113 5.77 1.91 10.86
N CYS A 114 6.46 2.72 10.07
CA CYS A 114 7.87 2.48 9.73
C CYS A 114 8.75 2.54 10.98
N ALA A 115 8.59 3.56 11.82
CA ALA A 115 9.33 3.67 13.08
C ALA A 115 9.07 2.49 14.04
N LEU A 116 7.82 2.02 14.12
CA LEU A 116 7.47 0.84 14.90
C LEU A 116 8.04 -0.44 14.29
N GLY A 117 7.99 -0.58 12.97
CA GLY A 117 8.55 -1.72 12.24
C GLY A 117 10.06 -1.81 12.40
N GLU A 118 10.77 -0.68 12.39
CA GLU A 118 12.21 -0.61 12.66
C GLU A 118 12.51 -1.07 14.09
N ALA A 119 11.77 -0.57 15.07
CA ALA A 119 11.93 -0.94 16.48
C ALA A 119 11.64 -2.43 16.75
N LEU A 120 10.81 -3.08 15.92
CA LEU A 120 10.41 -4.47 16.04
C LEU A 120 11.14 -5.42 15.08
N ASP A 121 12.05 -4.92 14.22
CA ASP A 121 12.68 -5.67 13.12
C ASP A 121 11.66 -6.37 12.20
N GLN A 122 10.62 -5.61 11.82
CA GLN A 122 9.45 -6.06 11.03
C GLN A 122 9.21 -5.21 9.78
N LEU A 123 10.23 -4.47 9.33
CA LEU A 123 10.17 -3.81 8.03
C LEU A 123 10.23 -4.86 6.91
N PRO A 124 9.55 -4.62 5.77
CA PRO A 124 9.76 -5.41 4.57
C PRO A 124 11.19 -5.20 4.04
N GLY A 125 11.67 -6.13 3.20
CA GLY A 125 13.00 -6.01 2.58
C GLY A 125 13.15 -4.71 1.76
N GLU A 126 12.08 -4.30 1.10
CA GLU A 126 11.94 -3.01 0.42
C GLU A 126 10.53 -2.45 0.62
N LEU A 127 10.42 -1.15 0.90
CA LEU A 127 9.14 -0.44 0.95
C LEU A 127 9.12 0.67 -0.08
N VAL A 128 8.08 0.63 -0.90
CA VAL A 128 7.72 1.62 -1.90
C VAL A 128 6.39 2.23 -1.52
N VAL A 129 6.26 3.55 -1.64
CA VAL A 129 4.99 4.23 -1.40
C VAL A 129 4.61 5.06 -2.61
N PHE A 130 3.39 4.88 -3.10
CA PHE A 130 2.77 5.71 -4.09
C PHE A 130 1.72 6.60 -3.43
N THR A 131 1.81 7.89 -3.68
CA THR A 131 0.76 8.83 -3.27
C THR A 131 0.11 9.50 -4.48
N VAL A 132 -1.18 9.77 -4.37
CA VAL A 132 -1.94 10.50 -5.38
C VAL A 132 -2.50 11.78 -4.77
N ASP A 133 -2.13 12.92 -5.35
CA ASP A 133 -2.65 14.22 -4.94
C ASP A 133 -4.17 14.28 -5.11
N VAL A 134 -4.87 14.56 -4.02
CA VAL A 134 -6.33 14.62 -4.01
C VAL A 134 -6.85 16.01 -4.43
N ALA A 135 -8.07 16.04 -4.96
CA ALA A 135 -8.84 17.27 -5.14
C ALA A 135 -9.87 17.48 -4.02
N ASP A 136 -10.51 16.39 -3.57
CA ASP A 136 -11.63 16.46 -2.63
C ASP A 136 -11.66 15.23 -1.71
N THR A 137 -11.53 15.47 -0.39
CA THR A 137 -11.65 14.45 0.67
C THR A 137 -12.88 14.65 1.56
N GLY A 138 -13.86 15.41 1.06
CA GLY A 138 -15.16 15.59 1.69
C GLY A 138 -15.98 14.30 1.69
N TYR A 139 -17.07 14.30 2.45
CA TYR A 139 -17.96 13.14 2.51
C TYR A 139 -18.59 12.83 1.15
N GLY A 140 -18.49 11.57 0.75
CA GLY A 140 -19.04 11.09 -0.52
C GLY A 140 -18.31 9.88 -1.04
N PHE A 141 -18.92 9.25 -2.03
CA PHE A 141 -18.35 8.11 -2.74
C PHE A 141 -17.78 8.53 -4.08
N GLY A 142 -16.80 7.75 -4.54
CA GLY A 142 -16.20 7.92 -5.86
C GLY A 142 -15.10 8.97 -5.90
N LEU A 143 -14.25 8.83 -6.89
CA LEU A 143 -13.10 9.71 -7.10
C LEU A 143 -13.49 10.88 -7.99
N THR A 144 -12.85 12.02 -7.79
CA THR A 144 -12.88 13.12 -8.75
C THR A 144 -12.26 12.68 -10.08
N PRO A 145 -12.64 13.31 -11.22
CA PRO A 145 -12.15 12.87 -12.53
C PRO A 145 -10.63 12.85 -12.67
N ALA A 146 -9.94 13.81 -12.06
CA ALA A 146 -8.48 13.89 -12.09
C ALA A 146 -7.82 12.70 -11.36
N VAL A 147 -8.33 12.35 -10.17
CA VAL A 147 -7.82 11.23 -9.37
C VAL A 147 -8.21 9.89 -9.98
N ALA A 148 -9.44 9.76 -10.50
CA ALA A 148 -9.87 8.57 -11.24
C ALA A 148 -8.95 8.28 -12.45
N ALA A 149 -8.54 9.31 -13.18
CA ALA A 149 -7.62 9.19 -14.31
C ALA A 149 -6.17 8.85 -13.90
N ALA A 150 -5.83 8.98 -12.61
CA ALA A 150 -4.54 8.59 -12.08
C ALA A 150 -4.47 7.10 -11.70
N VAL A 151 -5.60 6.49 -11.29
CA VAL A 151 -5.69 5.07 -10.91
C VAL A 151 -4.97 4.13 -11.90
N PRO A 152 -5.27 4.12 -13.21
CA PRO A 152 -4.58 3.22 -14.13
C PRO A 152 -3.07 3.49 -14.21
N LYS A 153 -2.64 4.75 -14.11
CA LYS A 153 -1.20 5.11 -14.12
C LYS A 153 -0.48 4.56 -12.90
N VAL A 154 -1.13 4.57 -11.73
CA VAL A 154 -0.57 3.99 -10.50
C VAL A 154 -0.51 2.47 -10.64
N VAL A 155 -1.55 1.84 -11.18
CA VAL A 155 -1.55 0.38 -11.43
C VAL A 155 -0.39 0.00 -12.35
N ASP A 156 -0.22 0.69 -13.48
CA ASP A 156 0.88 0.44 -14.43
C ASP A 156 2.25 0.64 -13.76
N ALA A 157 2.40 1.71 -12.96
CA ALA A 157 3.64 1.97 -12.23
C ALA A 157 3.93 0.85 -11.21
N ILE A 158 2.93 0.37 -10.49
CA ILE A 158 3.11 -0.72 -9.52
C ILE A 158 3.48 -2.01 -10.24
N LEU A 159 2.80 -2.36 -11.34
CA LEU A 159 3.12 -3.56 -12.11
C LEU A 159 4.54 -3.52 -12.67
N GLY A 160 5.00 -2.37 -13.17
CA GLY A 160 6.39 -2.21 -13.64
C GLY A 160 7.46 -2.40 -12.54
N GLU A 161 7.09 -2.16 -11.28
CA GLU A 161 7.94 -2.44 -10.12
C GLU A 161 7.95 -3.91 -9.73
N LEU A 162 7.01 -4.74 -10.22
CA LEU A 162 6.99 -6.18 -9.95
C LEU A 162 7.82 -6.97 -10.96
N ASP A 163 8.11 -6.40 -12.12
CA ASP A 163 8.87 -7.04 -13.21
C ASP A 163 10.41 -6.99 -13.01
N HIS A 164 10.90 -6.35 -11.93
CA HIS A 164 12.34 -6.14 -11.63
C HIS A 164 12.71 -6.66 -10.22
#